data_AF-A0A839CU17-F1
#
_entry.id   AF-A0A839CU17-F1
#
_cell.length_a   1.000
_cell.length_b   1.000
_cell.length_c   1.000
_cell.angle_alpha   90.00
_cell.angle_beta   90.00
_cell.angle_gamma   90.00
#
_symmetry.space_group_name_H-M   'P 1'
#
loop_
_entity.id
_entity.type
_entity.pdbx_description
1 polymer ?
#
loop_
_entity_poly.entity_id
_entity_poly.type
_entity_poly.pdbx_seq_one_letter_code
_entity_poly.pdbx_strand_id
1 'polypeptide(L)'
;MEINDKYAGFWRRFSALIIDYAIVGIISLLLTLWFINHTLGPLLFIGIIAGFSLIFFFSLIFPTICLIYSINPITSKWQGTLGKRIMGIYVINRNGMEQNLPKLKCWVGVFLFILFHLDHLYI
;
A
#
# COMPACT_ATOMS: atom_id res chain seq x y z
N MET A 1 -10.62 -34.45 1.45
CA MET A 1 -11.47 -33.29 1.13
C MET A 1 -10.83 -32.61 -0.06
N GLU A 2 -11.33 -32.87 -1.27
CA GLU A 2 -10.84 -32.18 -2.48
C GLU A 2 -11.12 -30.69 -2.31
N ILE A 3 -10.07 -29.90 -2.15
CA ILE A 3 -10.20 -28.46 -2.16
C ILE A 3 -10.46 -28.11 -3.62
N ASN A 4 -11.71 -27.89 -3.97
CA ASN A 4 -12.10 -27.32 -5.25
C ASN A 4 -11.61 -25.87 -5.23
N ASP A 5 -10.32 -25.68 -5.48
CA ASP A 5 -9.61 -24.40 -5.51
C ASP A 5 -10.19 -23.58 -6.67
N LYS A 6 -11.38 -23.00 -6.45
CA LYS A 6 -11.96 -22.00 -7.34
C LYS A 6 -11.13 -20.74 -7.20
N TYR A 7 -10.00 -20.72 -7.90
CA TYR A 7 -9.18 -19.54 -8.08
C TYR A 7 -10.07 -18.38 -8.53
N ALA A 8 -10.06 -17.29 -7.77
CA ALA A 8 -10.79 -16.09 -8.13
C ALA A 8 -10.33 -15.63 -9.53
N GLY A 9 -11.29 -15.52 -10.45
CA GLY A 9 -11.03 -15.14 -11.85
C GLY A 9 -10.30 -13.81 -11.96
N PHE A 10 -9.56 -13.65 -13.07
CA PHE A 10 -8.71 -12.50 -13.35
C PHE A 10 -9.42 -11.16 -13.08
N TRP A 11 -10.63 -10.98 -13.62
CA TRP A 11 -11.40 -9.74 -13.47
C TRP A 11 -11.74 -9.38 -12.03
N ARG A 12 -12.01 -10.37 -11.16
CA ARG A 12 -12.25 -10.10 -9.73
C ARG A 12 -10.99 -9.60 -9.03
N ARG A 13 -9.81 -10.11 -9.41
CA ARG A 13 -8.52 -9.62 -8.91
C ARG A 13 -8.19 -8.22 -9.42
N PHE A 14 -8.50 -7.95 -10.69
CA PHE A 14 -8.28 -6.65 -11.31
C PHE A 14 -9.16 -5.56 -10.67
N SER A 15 -10.46 -5.82 -10.49
CA SER A 15 -11.34 -4.87 -9.79
C SER A 15 -10.95 -4.65 -8.33
N ALA A 16 -10.54 -5.71 -7.62
CA ALA A 16 -10.02 -5.57 -6.26
C ALA A 16 -8.80 -4.63 -6.21
N LEU A 17 -7.91 -4.73 -7.20
CA LEU A 17 -6.74 -3.87 -7.32
C LEU A 17 -7.14 -2.41 -7.59
N ILE A 18 -8.10 -2.15 -8.48
CA ILE A 18 -8.62 -0.80 -8.72
C ILE A 18 -9.18 -0.19 -7.44
N ILE A 19 -9.98 -0.95 -6.68
CA ILE A 19 -10.57 -0.47 -5.43
C ILE A 19 -9.48 -0.18 -4.40
N ASP A 20 -8.49 -1.06 -4.26
CA ASP A 20 -7.37 -0.86 -3.33
C ASP A 20 -6.56 0.40 -3.70
N TYR A 21 -6.27 0.64 -4.99
CA TYR A 21 -5.60 1.86 -5.44
C TYR A 21 -6.45 3.12 -5.24
N ALA A 22 -7.78 3.04 -5.44
CA ALA A 22 -8.67 4.16 -5.18
C ALA A 22 -8.66 4.54 -3.69
N ILE A 23 -8.73 3.55 -2.79
CA ILE A 23 -8.69 3.79 -1.34
C ILE A 23 -7.36 4.40 -0.93
N VAL A 24 -6.24 3.82 -1.36
CA VAL A 24 -4.91 4.37 -1.03
C VAL A 24 -4.74 5.76 -1.64
N GLY A 25 -5.16 5.96 -2.90
CA GLY A 25 -5.08 7.25 -3.58
C GLY A 25 -5.85 8.35 -2.87
N ILE A 26 -7.06 8.07 -2.39
CA ILE A 26 -7.85 9.05 -1.60
C ILE A 26 -7.13 9.39 -0.30
N ILE A 27 -6.63 8.39 0.44
CA ILE A 27 -5.91 8.61 1.70
C ILE A 27 -4.64 9.45 1.47
N SER A 28 -3.86 9.09 0.45
CA SER A 28 -2.65 9.83 0.08
C SER A 28 -2.96 11.25 -0.37
N LEU A 29 -4.05 11.46 -1.13
CA LEU A 29 -4.46 12.79 -1.58
C LEU A 29 -4.80 13.70 -0.39
N LEU A 30 -5.60 13.20 0.57
CA LEU A 30 -5.95 13.97 1.77
C LEU A 30 -4.71 14.34 2.58
N LEU A 31 -3.77 13.41 2.74
CA LEU A 31 -2.54 13.65 3.48
C LEU A 31 -1.62 14.64 2.76
N THR A 32 -1.52 14.56 1.44
CA THR A 32 -0.78 15.53 0.63
C THR A 32 -1.39 16.92 0.75
N LEU A 33 -2.72 17.07 0.64
CA LEU A 33 -3.37 18.38 0.77
C LEU A 33 -3.13 18.99 2.16
N TRP A 34 -3.17 18.16 3.20
CA TRP A 34 -2.82 18.58 4.55
C TRP A 34 -1.35 19.05 4.65
N PHE A 35 -0.41 18.29 4.08
CA PHE A 35 1.01 18.62 4.07
C PHE A 35 1.30 19.92 3.30
N ILE A 36 0.67 20.11 2.13
CA ILE A 36 0.80 21.34 1.34
C ILE A 36 0.35 22.54 2.17
N ASN A 37 -0.83 22.48 2.78
CA ASN A 37 -1.38 23.60 3.53
C ASN A 37 -0.58 23.93 4.81
N HIS A 38 -0.08 22.91 5.51
CA HIS A 38 0.57 23.10 6.81
C HIS A 38 2.08 23.36 6.71
N THR A 39 2.75 22.80 5.70
CA THR A 39 4.22 22.82 5.59
C THR A 39 4.68 23.63 4.39
N LEU A 40 4.07 23.44 3.21
CA LEU A 40 4.54 24.08 1.98
C LEU A 40 3.96 25.48 1.76
N GLY A 41 2.76 25.79 2.26
CA GLY A 41 2.13 27.11 2.16
C GLY A 41 3.07 28.27 2.56
N PRO A 42 3.76 28.19 3.72
CA PRO A 42 4.76 29.18 4.12
C PRO A 42 6.05 29.17 3.29
N LEU A 43 6.40 28.06 2.65
CA LEU A 43 7.67 27.84 1.93
C LEU A 43 7.61 28.11 0.42
N LEU A 44 6.41 28.29 -0.16
CA LEU A 44 6.21 28.48 -1.61
C LEU A 44 6.90 29.73 -2.17
N PHE A 45 7.29 30.69 -1.33
CA PHE A 45 8.12 31.83 -1.72
C PHE A 45 9.56 31.44 -2.11
N ILE A 46 10.02 30.24 -1.73
CA ILE A 46 11.37 29.72 -2.00
C ILE A 46 11.26 28.51 -2.94
N GLY A 47 10.65 28.72 -4.11
CA GLY A 47 10.09 27.69 -5.00
C GLY A 47 10.94 26.44 -5.29
N ILE A 48 12.27 26.54 -5.30
CA ILE A 48 13.16 25.38 -5.50
C ILE A 48 13.11 24.42 -4.30
N ILE A 49 13.11 24.95 -3.07
CA ILE A 49 13.08 24.14 -1.83
C ILE A 49 11.71 23.45 -1.66
N ALA A 50 10.63 24.15 -2.04
CA ALA A 50 9.27 23.60 -2.03
C ALA A 50 9.12 22.42 -3.02
N GLY A 51 9.77 22.47 -4.18
CA GLY A 51 9.74 21.37 -5.15
C GLY A 51 10.42 20.10 -4.64
N PHE A 52 11.63 20.21 -4.08
CA PHE A 52 12.37 19.06 -3.54
C PHE A 52 11.65 18.39 -2.37
N SER A 53 11.10 19.19 -1.46
CA SER A 53 10.34 18.69 -0.31
C SER A 53 9.07 17.92 -0.72
N LEU A 54 8.39 18.37 -1.78
CA LEU A 54 7.20 17.68 -2.30
C LEU A 54 7.57 16.35 -2.96
N ILE A 55 8.64 16.32 -3.78
CA ILE A 55 9.13 15.08 -4.42
C ILE A 55 9.55 14.06 -3.36
N PHE A 56 10.32 14.49 -2.36
CA PHE A 56 10.79 13.62 -1.28
C PHE A 56 9.62 13.08 -0.43
N PHE A 57 8.65 13.95 -0.14
CA PHE A 57 7.44 13.56 0.59
C PHE A 57 6.65 12.49 -0.17
N PHE A 58 6.37 12.68 -1.46
CA PHE A 58 5.63 11.71 -2.26
C PHE A 58 6.36 10.37 -2.40
N SER A 59 7.68 10.39 -2.64
CA SER A 59 8.49 9.18 -2.79
C SER A 59 8.54 8.33 -1.52
N LEU A 60 8.33 8.90 -0.33
CA LEU A 60 8.32 8.15 0.92
C LEU A 60 6.91 7.82 1.42
N ILE A 61 5.98 8.77 1.32
CA ILE A 61 4.67 8.66 1.96
C ILE A 61 3.77 7.67 1.22
N PHE A 62 3.74 7.72 -0.11
CA PHE A 62 2.86 6.90 -0.94
C PHE A 62 3.19 5.41 -0.82
N PRO A 63 4.46 4.96 -0.99
CA PRO A 63 4.78 3.56 -0.77
C PRO A 63 4.49 3.16 0.68
N THR A 64 4.83 3.98 1.67
CA THR A 64 4.57 3.66 3.09
C THR A 64 3.08 3.41 3.36
N ILE A 65 2.17 4.23 2.80
CA ILE A 65 0.71 4.04 2.95
C ILE A 65 0.25 2.76 2.24
N CYS A 66 0.67 2.54 0.99
CA CYS A 66 0.40 1.30 0.25
C CYS A 66 0.79 0.05 1.06
N LEU A 67 1.92 0.12 1.76
CA LEU A 67 2.49 -0.98 2.54
C LEU A 67 1.69 -1.24 3.82
N ILE A 68 1.40 -0.20 4.60
CA ILE A 68 0.57 -0.30 5.80
C ILE A 68 -0.82 -0.86 5.45
N TYR A 69 -1.40 -0.35 4.37
CA TYR A 69 -2.73 -0.75 3.90
C TYR A 69 -2.76 -2.19 3.39
N SER A 70 -1.70 -2.69 2.77
CA SER A 70 -1.68 -4.06 2.23
C SER A 70 -1.32 -5.13 3.26
N ILE A 71 -0.45 -4.83 4.24
CA ILE A 71 0.08 -5.83 5.19
C ILE A 71 -0.85 -6.08 6.38
N ASN A 72 -1.43 -5.01 6.93
CA ASN A 72 -2.29 -5.11 8.12
C ASN A 72 -3.53 -6.00 7.89
N PRO A 73 -4.24 -5.92 6.75
CA PRO A 73 -5.41 -6.75 6.52
C PRO A 73 -5.08 -8.21 6.25
N ILE A 74 -3.95 -8.50 5.58
CA ILE A 74 -3.51 -9.86 5.22
C ILE A 74 -3.08 -10.65 6.47
N THR A 75 -2.41 -9.99 7.42
CA THR A 75 -1.94 -10.62 8.67
C THR A 75 -3.00 -10.64 9.78
N SER A 76 -4.20 -10.13 9.50
CA SER A 76 -5.32 -10.11 10.44
C SER A 76 -6.38 -11.15 10.08
N LYS A 77 -7.37 -11.33 10.96
CA LYS A 77 -8.57 -12.16 10.71
C LYS A 77 -9.34 -11.77 9.43
N TRP A 78 -9.03 -10.63 8.81
CA TRP A 78 -9.65 -10.21 7.56
C TRP A 78 -9.10 -10.92 6.33
N GLN A 79 -7.90 -11.52 6.37
CA GLN A 79 -7.36 -12.38 5.30
C GLN A 79 -7.39 -11.75 3.89
N GLY A 80 -7.22 -10.43 3.79
CA GLY A 80 -7.28 -9.71 2.53
C GLY A 80 -7.49 -8.22 2.71
N THR A 81 -7.03 -7.43 1.74
CA THR A 81 -7.26 -5.99 1.67
C THR A 81 -8.75 -5.67 1.50
N LEU A 82 -9.17 -4.44 1.82
CA LEU A 82 -10.59 -4.04 1.70
C LEU A 82 -11.11 -4.29 0.28
N GLY A 83 -10.35 -3.98 -0.77
CA GLY A 83 -10.75 -4.23 -2.16
C GLY A 83 -10.96 -5.72 -2.45
N LYS A 84 -10.06 -6.59 -1.96
CA LYS A 84 -10.23 -8.05 -2.09
C LYS A 84 -11.45 -8.55 -1.33
N ARG A 85 -11.73 -8.00 -0.15
CA ARG A 85 -12.89 -8.36 0.67
C ARG A 85 -14.21 -7.93 0.07
N ILE A 86 -14.28 -6.73 -0.50
CA ILE A 86 -15.46 -6.24 -1.24
C ILE A 86 -15.76 -7.18 -2.42
N MET A 87 -14.72 -7.68 -3.09
CA MET A 87 -14.86 -8.65 -4.18
C MET A 87 -15.06 -10.10 -3.71
N GLY A 88 -15.18 -10.36 -2.40
CA GLY A 88 -15.38 -11.70 -1.83
C GLY A 88 -14.18 -12.64 -2.03
N ILE A 89 -12.96 -12.10 -2.06
CA ILE A 89 -11.72 -12.85 -2.23
C ILE A 89 -11.02 -12.97 -0.87
N TYR A 90 -10.61 -14.20 -0.53
CA TYR A 90 -9.90 -14.54 0.69
C TYR A 90 -8.50 -15.06 0.37
N VAL A 91 -7.51 -14.65 1.15
CA VAL A 91 -6.13 -15.14 1.04
C VAL A 91 -5.95 -16.28 2.04
N ILE A 92 -5.97 -17.51 1.52
CA ILE A 92 -5.73 -18.74 2.28
C ILE A 92 -4.38 -19.34 1.90
N ASN A 93 -3.78 -20.09 2.82
CA ASN A 93 -2.55 -20.82 2.55
C ASN A 93 -2.84 -22.04 1.65
N ARG A 94 -1.80 -22.68 1.09
CA ARG A 94 -1.92 -23.90 0.26
C ARG A 94 -2.66 -25.05 0.95
N ASN A 95 -2.71 -25.02 2.28
CA ASN A 95 -3.40 -26.01 3.10
C ASN A 95 -4.86 -25.62 3.40
N GLY A 96 -5.40 -24.58 2.76
CA GLY A 96 -6.76 -24.06 3.01
C GLY A 96 -6.93 -23.31 4.32
N MET A 97 -5.89 -23.22 5.14
CA MET A 97 -5.91 -22.56 6.44
C MET A 97 -5.56 -21.07 6.36
N GLU A 98 -5.97 -20.33 7.38
CA GLU A 98 -5.66 -18.90 7.54
C GLU A 98 -4.13 -18.66 7.51
N GLN A 99 -3.68 -17.59 6.85
CA GLN A 99 -2.28 -17.21 6.87
C GLN A 99 -1.91 -16.53 8.20
N ASN A 100 -1.32 -17.29 9.11
CA ASN A 100 -0.70 -16.76 10.33
C ASN A 100 0.79 -16.49 10.07
N LEU A 101 1.11 -15.54 9.17
CA LEU A 101 2.50 -15.13 8.93
C LEU A 101 2.98 -14.21 10.05
N PRO A 102 4.19 -14.41 10.59
CA PRO A 102 4.80 -13.46 11.50
C PRO A 102 4.97 -12.12 10.76
N LYS A 103 4.33 -11.07 11.28
CA LYS A 103 4.33 -9.71 10.70
C LYS A 103 5.72 -9.27 10.26
N LEU A 104 6.75 -9.61 11.04
CA LEU A 104 8.16 -9.31 10.79
C LEU A 104 8.65 -9.70 9.38
N LYS A 105 8.26 -10.86 8.84
CA LYS A 105 8.71 -11.29 7.50
C LYS A 105 8.09 -10.45 6.37
N CYS A 106 6.84 -9.99 6.55
CA CYS A 106 6.24 -9.04 5.62
C CYS A 106 6.94 -7.68 5.70
N TRP A 107 7.28 -7.20 6.90
CA TRP A 107 8.00 -5.94 7.09
C TRP A 107 9.45 -5.95 6.56
N VAL A 108 10.12 -7.10 6.53
CA VAL A 108 11.49 -7.21 5.96
C VAL A 108 11.52 -7.04 4.44
N GLY A 109 10.59 -7.67 3.70
CA GLY A 109 10.49 -7.47 2.25
C GLY A 109 10.14 -6.01 1.88
N VAL A 110 9.49 -5.32 2.81
CA VAL A 110 9.08 -3.92 2.69
C VAL A 110 10.22 -2.96 2.94
N PHE A 111 11.02 -3.22 3.98
CA PHE A 111 12.25 -2.46 4.25
C PHE A 111 13.21 -2.51 3.06
N LEU A 112 13.35 -3.68 2.43
CA LEU A 112 14.15 -3.87 1.22
C LEU A 112 13.59 -3.09 0.01
N PHE A 113 12.27 -3.00 -0.15
CA PHE A 113 11.66 -2.22 -1.25
C PHE A 113 11.86 -0.70 -1.07
N ILE A 114 11.74 -0.20 0.16
CA ILE A 114 12.00 1.21 0.48
C ILE A 114 13.49 1.54 0.27
N LEU A 115 14.40 0.67 0.70
CA LEU A 115 15.84 0.80 0.44
C LEU A 115 16.13 0.87 -1.06
N PHE A 116 15.55 -0.04 -1.85
CA PHE A 116 15.73 -0.07 -3.30
C PHE A 116 15.20 1.19 -3.99
N HIS A 117 14.10 1.77 -3.50
CA HIS A 117 13.54 3.01 -4.06
C HIS A 117 14.35 4.26 -3.67
N LEU A 118 14.95 4.26 -2.48
CA LEU A 118 15.90 5.30 -2.06
C LEU A 118 17.17 5.27 -2.90
N ASP A 119 17.72 4.09 -3.21
CA ASP A 119 18.91 3.96 -4.06
C ASP A 119 18.70 4.57 -5.46
N HIS A 120 17.48 4.49 -5.99
CA HIS A 120 17.15 5.01 -7.32
C HIS A 120 16.96 6.55 -7.36
N LEU A 121 16.86 7.21 -6.20
CA LEU A 121 16.76 8.67 -6.04
C LEU A 121 18.12 9.36 -5.81
N TYR A 122 19.18 8.59 -5.56
CA TYR A 122 20.54 9.08 -5.29
C TYR A 122 21.50 8.95 -6.50
N ILE A 123 20.99 8.60 -7.69
CA ILE A 123 21.71 8.56 -8.97
C ILE A 123 21.24 9.71 -9.86
#